data_AF-A0A232EP93-F1
#
_entry.id   AF-A0A232EP93-F1
#
_cell.length_a   1.000
_cell.length_b   1.000
_cell.length_c   1.000
_cell.angle_alpha   90.00
_cell.angle_beta   90.00
_cell.angle_gamma   90.00
#
_symmetry.space_group_name_H-M   'P 1'
#
loop_
_entity.id
_entity.type
_entity.pdbx_description
1 polymer ?
#
loop_
_entity_poly.entity_id
_entity_poly.type
_entity_poly.pdbx_seq_one_letter_code
_entity_poly.pdbx_strand_id
1 'polypeptide(L)'
;MLATSPWTRARVERSKRELKEAKTQCAKLLELPENQRLAVRACFNASKIEDQKGIRYTTQWIYECLLLRIKSRKTYNHLRTHNILCLPSWETLNRYLKHLKELMNLMEI
;
A
#
# COMPACT_ATOMS: atom_id res chain seq x y z
N MET A 1 35.42 23.30 21.30
CA MET A 1 34.58 22.87 20.17
C MET A 1 34.71 21.36 20.05
N LEU A 2 33.66 20.59 20.37
CA LEU A 2 33.74 19.12 20.39
C LEU A 2 33.84 18.58 18.96
N ALA A 3 35.03 18.10 18.58
CA ALA A 3 35.22 17.37 17.35
C ALA A 3 34.40 16.06 17.42
N THR A 4 33.43 15.91 16.53
CA THR A 4 32.58 14.70 16.46
C THR A 4 33.45 13.48 16.13
N SER A 5 33.33 12.41 16.94
CA SER A 5 34.02 11.13 16.74
C SER A 5 33.94 10.63 15.29
N PRO A 6 35.02 10.06 14.71
CA PRO A 6 35.00 9.51 13.35
C PRO A 6 33.86 8.51 13.11
N TRP A 7 33.47 7.74 14.13
CA TRP A 7 32.37 6.78 14.09
C TRP A 7 30.99 7.45 14.01
N THR A 8 30.80 8.60 14.68
CA THR A 8 29.56 9.38 14.55
C THR A 8 29.48 10.05 13.20
N ARG A 9 30.59 10.53 12.63
CA ARG A 9 30.63 11.09 11.27
C ARG A 9 30.27 10.03 10.22
N ALA A 10 30.88 8.85 10.27
CA ALA A 10 30.59 7.77 9.33
C ALA A 10 29.12 7.30 9.38
N ARG A 11 28.53 7.21 10.58
CA ARG A 11 27.11 6.88 10.76
C ARG A 11 26.19 7.94 10.17
N VAL A 12 26.49 9.21 10.41
CA VAL A 12 25.71 10.34 9.86
C VAL A 12 25.78 10.37 8.33
N GLU A 13 26.96 10.16 7.75
CA GLU A 13 27.10 10.11 6.29
C GLU A 13 26.38 8.91 5.66
N ARG A 14 26.33 7.76 6.35
CA ARG A 14 25.51 6.62 5.94
C ARG A 14 24.02 6.97 5.92
N SER A 15 23.50 7.52 7.01
CA SER A 15 22.08 7.90 7.11
C SER A 15 21.70 8.99 6.10
N LYS A 16 22.60 9.95 5.82
CA LYS A 16 22.39 10.94 4.74
C LYS A 16 22.27 10.28 3.36
N ARG A 17 23.10 9.27 3.08
CA ARG A 17 23.06 8.53 1.82
C ARG A 17 21.78 7.73 1.67
N GLU A 18 21.37 7.00 2.71
CA GLU A 18 20.12 6.25 2.75
C GLU A 18 18.91 7.17 2.53
N LEU A 19 18.90 8.35 3.16
CA LEU A 19 17.84 9.34 2.96
C LEU A 19 17.80 9.87 1.52
N LYS A 20 18.97 10.16 0.93
CA LYS A 20 19.06 10.64 -0.46
C LYS A 20 18.54 9.59 -1.44
N GLU A 21 18.91 8.33 -1.23
CA GLU A 21 18.43 7.20 -2.04
C GLU A 21 16.92 7.02 -1.91
N ALA A 22 16.40 6.94 -0.67
CA ALA A 22 14.97 6.82 -0.41
C ALA A 22 14.17 7.98 -1.03
N LYS A 23 14.67 9.22 -0.93
CA LYS A 23 14.03 10.39 -1.54
C LYS A 23 13.99 10.28 -3.07
N THR A 24 15.05 9.76 -3.68
CA THR A 24 15.12 9.54 -5.14
C THR A 24 14.14 8.45 -5.59
N GLN A 25 14.06 7.36 -4.84
CA GLN A 25 13.12 6.26 -5.11
C GLN A 25 11.66 6.73 -4.97
N CYS A 26 11.35 7.52 -3.94
CA CYS A 26 10.02 8.11 -3.77
C CYS A 26 9.63 9.05 -4.91
N ALA A 27 10.56 9.82 -5.48
CA ALA A 27 10.27 10.68 -6.62
C ALA A 27 9.86 9.88 -7.86
N LYS A 28 10.57 8.76 -8.13
CA LYS A 28 10.25 7.85 -9.24
C LYS A 28 8.90 7.16 -9.09
N LEU A 29 8.37 7.02 -7.88
CA LEU A 29 7.01 6.47 -7.68
C LEU A 29 5.94 7.32 -8.38
N LEU A 30 6.17 8.63 -8.56
CA LEU A 30 5.23 9.49 -9.28
C LEU A 30 5.19 9.19 -10.78
N GLU A 31 6.26 8.62 -11.34
CA GLU A 31 6.37 8.23 -12.75
C GLU A 31 5.70 6.88 -13.04
N LEU A 32 5.34 6.11 -12.00
CA LEU A 32 4.68 4.83 -12.18
C LEU A 32 3.24 5.00 -12.72
N PRO A 33 2.75 4.03 -13.50
CA PRO A 33 1.34 3.94 -13.88
C PRO A 33 0.43 3.96 -12.66
N GLU A 34 -0.78 4.50 -12.82
CA GLU A 34 -1.71 4.73 -11.70
C GLU A 34 -1.98 3.47 -10.87
N ASN A 35 -2.21 2.33 -11.53
CA ASN A 35 -2.50 1.07 -10.84
C ASN A 35 -1.31 0.58 -10.01
N GLN A 36 -0.08 0.83 -10.46
CA GLN A 36 1.13 0.52 -9.69
C GLN A 36 1.28 1.48 -8.51
N ARG A 37 0.98 2.77 -8.68
CA ARG A 37 0.98 3.76 -7.58
C ARG A 37 -0.04 3.40 -6.51
N LEU A 38 -1.24 2.96 -6.91
CA LEU A 38 -2.28 2.50 -5.99
C LEU A 38 -1.83 1.30 -5.17
N ALA A 39 -1.20 0.31 -5.81
CA ALA A 39 -0.67 -0.86 -5.13
C ALA A 39 0.42 -0.47 -4.10
N VAL A 40 1.38 0.37 -4.50
CA VAL A 40 2.45 0.85 -3.61
C VAL A 40 1.88 1.65 -2.44
N ARG A 41 0.89 2.51 -2.68
CA ARG A 41 0.22 3.28 -1.63
C ARG A 41 -0.51 2.36 -0.64
N ALA A 42 -1.16 1.30 -1.13
CA ALA A 42 -1.77 0.29 -0.27
C ALA A 42 -0.73 -0.42 0.60
N CYS A 43 0.44 -0.76 0.04
CA CYS A 43 1.55 -1.36 0.79
C CYS A 43 2.07 -0.42 1.88
N PHE A 44 2.30 0.85 1.59
CA PHE A 44 2.74 1.82 2.60
C PHE A 44 1.68 2.10 3.66
N ASN A 45 0.39 2.06 3.32
CA ASN A 45 -0.66 2.21 4.32
C ASN A 45 -0.70 0.99 5.23
N ALA A 46 -0.57 -0.21 4.68
CA ALA A 46 -0.53 -1.44 5.46
C ALA A 46 0.71 -1.49 6.38
N SER A 47 1.87 -1.05 5.92
CA SER A 47 3.11 -1.07 6.71
C SER A 47 3.09 -0.14 7.93
N LYS A 48 2.19 0.85 7.95
CA LYS A 48 2.01 1.77 9.09
C LYS A 48 1.16 1.19 10.20
N ILE A 49 0.40 0.13 9.92
CA ILE A 49 -0.54 -0.46 10.87
C ILE A 49 0.08 -1.72 11.46
N GLU A 50 0.04 -1.84 12.79
CA GLU A 50 0.57 -3.00 13.52
C GLU A 50 -0.36 -4.23 13.38
N ASP A 51 -1.68 -4.02 13.39
CA ASP A 51 -2.68 -5.07 13.18
C ASP A 51 -3.26 -5.04 11.76
N GLN A 52 -3.20 -6.18 11.06
CA GLN A 52 -3.78 -6.36 9.73
C GLN A 52 -5.28 -6.04 9.67
N LYS A 53 -6.03 -6.14 10.78
CA LYS A 53 -7.45 -5.79 10.85
C LYS A 53 -7.70 -4.28 10.75
N GLY A 54 -6.71 -3.45 11.07
CA GLY A 54 -6.81 -1.98 11.04
C GLY A 54 -6.54 -1.35 9.67
N ILE A 55 -6.17 -2.15 8.66
CA ILE A 55 -5.82 -1.63 7.33
C ILE A 55 -7.05 -1.05 6.64
N ARG A 56 -6.97 0.24 6.30
CA ARG A 56 -7.99 0.93 5.49
C ARG A 56 -7.56 0.97 4.03
N TYR A 57 -8.44 0.47 3.17
CA TYR A 57 -8.25 0.47 1.73
C TYR A 57 -9.05 1.60 1.09
N THR A 58 -8.49 2.19 0.03
CA THR A 58 -9.21 3.16 -0.81
C THR A 58 -10.20 2.42 -1.71
N THR A 59 -11.30 3.09 -2.07
CA THR A 59 -12.32 2.49 -2.95
C THR A 59 -11.73 2.06 -4.30
N GLN A 60 -10.84 2.86 -4.88
CA GLN A 60 -10.13 2.53 -6.13
C GLN A 60 -9.33 1.21 -6.01
N TRP A 61 -8.58 1.03 -4.91
CA TRP A 61 -7.82 -0.19 -4.70
C TRP A 61 -8.72 -1.41 -4.49
N ILE A 62 -9.85 -1.24 -3.81
CA ILE A 62 -10.85 -2.30 -3.65
C ILE A 62 -11.41 -2.75 -5.01
N TYR A 63 -11.69 -1.82 -5.93
CA TYR A 63 -12.12 -2.17 -7.28
C TYR A 63 -11.08 -2.98 -8.04
N GLU A 64 -9.82 -2.58 -8.02
CA GLU A 64 -8.72 -3.34 -8.64
C GLU A 64 -8.58 -4.74 -8.03
N CYS A 65 -8.69 -4.85 -6.71
CA CYS A 65 -8.69 -6.13 -6.00
C CYS A 65 -9.86 -7.03 -6.43
N LEU A 66 -11.04 -6.46 -6.63
CA LEU A 66 -12.22 -7.19 -7.09
C LEU A 66 -12.05 -7.69 -8.53
N LEU A 67 -11.58 -6.84 -9.44
CA LEU A 67 -11.30 -7.20 -10.83
C LEU A 67 -10.27 -8.34 -10.91
N LEU A 68 -9.19 -8.26 -10.12
CA LEU A 68 -8.19 -9.32 -10.02
C LEU A 68 -8.79 -10.64 -9.52
N ARG A 69 -9.65 -10.58 -8.50
CA ARG A 69 -10.33 -11.76 -7.95
C ARG A 69 -11.31 -12.39 -8.94
N ILE A 70 -12.04 -11.58 -9.72
CA ILE A 70 -12.93 -12.04 -10.78
C ILE A 70 -12.13 -12.78 -11.86
N LYS A 71 -10.99 -12.21 -12.29
CA LYS A 71 -10.11 -12.83 -13.28
C LYS A 71 -9.53 -14.16 -12.79
N SER A 72 -9.06 -14.22 -11.55
CA SER A 72 -8.57 -15.47 -10.96
C SER A 72 -8.57 -15.43 -9.43
N ARG A 73 -9.45 -16.22 -8.83
CA ARG A 73 -9.47 -16.42 -7.36
C ARG A 73 -8.19 -17.07 -6.85
N LYS A 74 -7.60 -18.01 -7.61
CA LYS A 74 -6.36 -18.70 -7.23
C LYS A 74 -5.19 -17.72 -7.17
N THR A 75 -5.03 -16.90 -8.21
CA THR A 75 -3.97 -15.87 -8.26
C THR A 75 -4.15 -14.86 -7.14
N TYR A 76 -5.38 -14.39 -6.91
CA TYR A 76 -5.68 -13.48 -5.82
C TYR A 76 -5.27 -14.05 -4.46
N ASN A 77 -5.64 -15.31 -4.18
CA ASN A 77 -5.31 -15.96 -2.92
C ASN A 77 -3.79 -16.18 -2.78
N HIS A 78 -3.10 -16.57 -3.84
CA HIS A 78 -1.64 -16.74 -3.82
C HIS A 78 -0.95 -15.40 -3.48
N LEU A 79 -1.27 -14.33 -4.20
CA LEU A 79 -0.69 -13.00 -3.96
C LEU A 79 -0.95 -12.49 -2.54
N ARG A 80 -2.15 -12.77 -1.99
CA ARG A 80 -2.52 -12.39 -0.64
C ARG A 80 -1.79 -13.20 0.43
N THR A 81 -1.82 -14.53 0.34
CA THR A 81 -1.25 -15.43 1.36
C THR A 81 0.27 -15.28 1.45
N HIS A 82 0.93 -14.99 0.33
CA HIS A 82 2.36 -14.72 0.30
C HIS A 82 2.72 -13.25 0.56
N ASN A 83 1.76 -12.39 0.91
CA ASN A 83 1.96 -10.96 1.16
C ASN A 83 2.70 -10.22 0.03
N ILE A 84 2.53 -10.66 -1.22
CA ILE A 84 3.14 -10.03 -2.40
C ILE A 84 2.47 -8.67 -2.66
N LEU A 85 1.16 -8.61 -2.44
CA LEU A 85 0.36 -7.39 -2.49
C LEU A 85 -0.52 -7.29 -1.25
N CYS A 86 -0.80 -6.05 -0.82
CA CYS A 86 -1.73 -5.77 0.26
C CYS A 86 -3.19 -5.95 -0.21
N LEU A 87 -3.60 -7.21 -0.30
CA LEU A 87 -4.93 -7.61 -0.76
C LEU A 87 -5.88 -7.86 0.42
N PRO A 88 -7.09 -7.25 0.41
CA PRO A 88 -8.09 -7.46 1.43
C PRO A 88 -8.59 -8.91 1.47
N SER A 89 -9.10 -9.32 2.64
CA SER A 89 -9.82 -10.59 2.77
C SER A 89 -11.15 -10.54 2.02
N TRP A 90 -11.77 -11.71 1.81
CA TRP A 90 -13.09 -11.77 1.20
C TRP A 90 -14.14 -11.04 2.05
N GLU A 91 -14.08 -11.18 3.38
CA GLU A 91 -14.98 -10.51 4.32
C GLU A 91 -14.84 -8.98 4.21
N THR A 92 -13.59 -8.51 4.04
CA THR A 92 -13.31 -7.09 3.84
C THR A 92 -13.86 -6.61 2.50
N LEU A 93 -13.59 -7.32 1.40
CA LEU A 93 -14.18 -7.00 0.10
C LEU A 93 -15.70 -6.93 0.17
N ASN A 94 -16.34 -7.91 0.80
CA ASN A 94 -17.80 -7.96 0.93
C ASN A 94 -18.36 -6.79 1.75
N ARG A 95 -17.66 -6.37 2.81
CA ARG A 95 -18.04 -5.18 3.59
C ARG A 95 -18.01 -3.90 2.74
N TYR A 96 -16.96 -3.72 1.94
CA TYR A 96 -16.88 -2.58 1.02
C TYR A 96 -17.94 -2.65 -0.08
N LEU A 97 -18.20 -3.84 -0.64
CA LEU A 97 -19.24 -4.03 -1.65
C LEU A 97 -20.65 -3.67 -1.14
N LYS A 98 -20.97 -4.06 0.09
CA LYS A 98 -22.25 -3.67 0.72
C LYS A 98 -22.39 -2.16 0.81
N HIS A 99 -21.34 -1.49 1.29
CA HIS A 99 -21.33 -0.03 1.39
C HIS A 99 -21.45 0.65 0.01
N LEU A 100 -20.81 0.10 -1.03
CA LEU A 100 -20.92 0.63 -2.39
C LEU A 100 -22.33 0.44 -2.96
N LYS A 101 -22.95 -0.71 -2.72
CA LYS A 101 -24.33 -0.97 -3.14
C LYS A 101 -25.32 -0.02 -2.46
N GLU A 102 -25.12 0.23 -1.17
CA GLU A 102 -25.94 1.19 -0.41
C GLU A 102 -25.80 2.62 -0.95
N LEU A 103 -24.59 3.06 -1.27
CA LEU A 103 -24.35 4.36 -1.91
C LEU A 103 -25.01 4.48 -3.29
N MET A 104 -25.00 3.42 -4.09
CA MET A 104 -25.67 3.42 -5.40
C MET A 104 -27.19 3.56 -5.26
N ASN A 105 -27.79 2.85 -4.29
CA ASN A 105 -29.21 2.95 -4.02
C ASN A 105 -29.64 4.34 -3.51
N LEU A 106 -28.74 5.07 -2.83
CA LEU A 106 -29.00 6.43 -2.35
C LEU A 106 -28.87 7.50 -3.43
N MET A 107 -28.18 7.19 -4.54
CA MET A 107 -28.05 8.09 -5.69
C MET A 107 -29.16 7.89 -6.74
N GLU A 108 -30.02 6.89 -6.56
CA GLU A 108 -31.21 6.64 -7.40
C GLU A 108 -32.49 7.30 -6.84
N ILE A 109 -32.37 8.27 -5.93
CA ILE A 109 -33.47 9.09 -5.38
C ILE A 109 -33.35 10.53 -5.87
#